data_AF-A0A7X9SXR2-F1
#
_entry.id   AF-A0A7X9SXR2-F1
#
_cell.length_a   1.000
_cell.length_b   1.000
_cell.length_c   1.000
_cell.angle_alpha   90.00
_cell.angle_beta   90.00
_cell.angle_gamma   90.00
#
_symmetry.space_group_name_H-M   'P 1'
#
loop_
_entity.id
_entity.type
_entity.pdbx_description
1 polymer ?
#
loop_
_entity_poly.entity_id
_entity_poly.type
_entity_poly.pdbx_seq_one_letter_code
_entity_poly.pdbx_strand_id
1 'polypeptide(L)'
;MSATSTMTAAGPIALDVPFADVTAADLRLSIGGAVPPMLAHLTIAPHPDAPAGSPTLTLGILGSSHVAYVGDAAAPAHVEELSCTAIGGVALHAVDPDERGTGVRVERLDVAGFGSVVKQIRSLGDYPSALVAEFPGCDGAITAVHGEPLPDGHRWRTWHLYPDARGGGEVVSTSSSWRMGATR
;
A
#
# COMPACT_ATOMS: atom_id res chain seq x y z
N MET A 1 25.10 10.36 -20.92
CA MET A 1 24.49 9.21 -20.22
C MET A 1 24.53 9.55 -18.75
N SER A 2 23.50 10.21 -18.24
CA SER A 2 23.42 10.57 -16.82
C SER A 2 22.67 9.45 -16.12
N ALA A 3 23.38 8.71 -15.28
CA ALA A 3 22.77 7.77 -14.34
C ALA A 3 21.92 8.60 -13.38
N THR A 4 20.61 8.48 -13.48
CA THR A 4 19.69 9.01 -12.47
C THR A 4 19.84 8.13 -11.23
N SER A 5 20.55 8.64 -10.22
CA SER A 5 20.60 8.01 -8.91
C SER A 5 19.18 7.93 -8.34
N THR A 6 18.66 6.72 -8.21
CA THR A 6 17.48 6.42 -7.39
C THR A 6 17.85 6.74 -5.94
N MET A 7 17.30 7.83 -5.41
CA MET A 7 17.34 8.07 -3.97
C MET A 7 16.42 7.04 -3.31
N THR A 8 17.02 6.02 -2.70
CA THR A 8 16.35 5.24 -1.66
C THR A 8 16.24 6.15 -0.45
N ALA A 9 15.09 6.80 -0.25
CA ALA A 9 14.84 7.48 1.01
C ALA A 9 14.77 6.40 2.10
N ALA A 10 15.76 6.38 2.98
CA ALA A 10 15.68 5.62 4.22
C ALA A 10 14.89 6.46 5.23
N GLY A 11 13.71 5.98 5.63
CA GLY A 11 12.80 6.64 6.56
C GLY A 11 11.48 7.12 5.93
N PRO A 12 10.49 7.53 6.76
CA PRO A 12 9.21 8.05 6.28
C PRO A 12 9.37 9.29 5.39
N ILE A 13 8.52 9.38 4.37
CA ILE A 13 8.43 10.53 3.47
C ILE A 13 7.24 11.42 3.88
N ALA A 14 7.43 12.73 3.86
CA ALA A 14 6.34 13.68 4.04
C ALA A 14 5.65 13.93 2.68
N LEU A 15 4.33 13.79 2.63
CA LEU A 15 3.55 14.12 1.43
C LEU A 15 3.27 15.63 1.38
N ASP A 16 3.51 16.26 0.24
CA ASP A 16 3.15 17.66 0.00
C ASP A 16 1.68 17.81 -0.45
N VAL A 17 0.78 17.12 0.26
CA VAL A 17 -0.68 17.21 0.10
C VAL A 17 -1.34 17.18 1.48
N PRO A 18 -2.47 17.91 1.68
CA PRO A 18 -3.18 17.85 2.94
C PRO A 18 -3.75 16.45 3.19
N PHE A 19 -3.84 16.06 4.47
CA PHE A 19 -4.60 14.87 4.85
C PHE A 19 -6.07 15.06 4.46
N ALA A 20 -6.59 14.19 3.61
CA ALA A 20 -8.01 14.10 3.37
C ALA A 20 -8.65 13.36 4.56
N ASP A 21 -9.72 13.91 5.11
CA ASP A 21 -10.52 13.25 6.16
C ASP A 21 -11.30 12.08 5.54
N VAL A 22 -10.59 10.98 5.30
CA VAL A 22 -11.13 9.72 4.80
C VAL A 22 -11.12 8.69 5.91
N THR A 23 -12.16 7.88 5.94
CA THR A 23 -12.29 6.75 6.85
C THR A 23 -12.22 5.43 6.08
N ALA A 24 -12.10 4.31 6.79
CA ALA A 24 -12.22 2.99 6.18
C ALA A 24 -13.54 2.81 5.40
N ALA A 25 -14.61 3.50 5.81
CA ALA A 25 -15.92 3.41 5.17
C ALA A 25 -15.94 3.98 3.75
N ASP A 26 -15.02 4.91 3.44
CA ASP A 26 -14.92 5.56 2.14
C ASP A 26 -14.05 4.77 1.14
N LEU A 27 -13.28 3.79 1.63
CA LEU A 27 -12.34 3.03 0.80
C LEU A 27 -13.05 2.00 -0.07
N ARG A 28 -12.56 1.88 -1.30
CA ARG A 28 -12.98 0.86 -2.26
C ARG A 28 -11.76 0.12 -2.79
N LEU A 29 -11.89 -1.20 -2.89
CA LEU A 29 -10.90 -2.10 -3.45
C LEU A 29 -11.24 -2.39 -4.92
N SER A 30 -10.36 -2.03 -5.84
CA SER A 30 -10.46 -2.37 -7.26
C SER A 30 -9.32 -3.31 -7.66
N ILE A 31 -9.66 -4.41 -8.34
CA ILE A 31 -8.68 -5.37 -8.85
C ILE A 31 -8.72 -5.35 -10.38
N GLY A 32 -7.58 -5.07 -10.99
CA GLY A 32 -7.37 -5.12 -12.42
C GLY A 32 -7.79 -3.88 -13.20
N GLY A 33 -7.94 -2.74 -12.52
CA GLY A 33 -8.06 -1.44 -13.14
C GLY A 33 -6.75 -0.98 -13.81
N ALA A 34 -6.78 0.22 -14.40
CA ALA A 34 -5.58 0.88 -14.89
C ALA A 34 -4.70 1.36 -13.71
N VAL A 35 -3.39 1.49 -13.93
CA VAL A 35 -2.48 2.03 -12.90
C VAL A 35 -2.70 3.54 -12.76
N PRO A 36 -3.14 4.06 -11.59
CA PRO A 36 -3.30 5.49 -11.36
C PRO A 36 -1.94 6.20 -11.21
N PRO A 37 -1.89 7.53 -11.40
CA PRO A 37 -0.69 8.33 -11.10
C PRO A 37 -0.33 8.26 -9.62
N MET A 38 0.95 8.06 -9.31
CA MET A 38 1.47 7.87 -7.95
C MET A 38 2.20 9.13 -7.46
N LEU A 39 1.99 9.52 -6.21
CA LEU A 39 2.76 10.58 -5.54
C LEU A 39 4.17 10.12 -5.16
N ALA A 40 4.28 8.86 -4.74
CA ALA A 40 5.52 8.19 -4.43
C ALA A 40 5.40 6.70 -4.74
N HIS A 41 6.50 6.05 -5.13
CA HIS A 41 6.50 4.63 -5.42
C HIS A 41 7.87 4.00 -5.17
N LEU A 42 7.88 2.69 -5.00
CA LEU A 42 9.08 1.85 -5.05
C LEU A 42 8.81 0.60 -5.89
N THR A 43 9.88 0.04 -6.44
CA THR A 43 9.81 -1.19 -7.24
C THR A 43 10.68 -2.26 -6.60
N ILE A 44 10.10 -3.45 -6.45
CA ILE A 44 10.69 -4.63 -5.84
C ILE A 44 11.00 -5.64 -6.95
N ALA A 45 12.27 -6.02 -7.04
CA ALA A 45 12.74 -7.03 -7.96
C ALA A 45 12.15 -8.43 -7.62
N PRO A 46 12.00 -9.33 -8.59
CA PRO A 46 11.63 -10.72 -8.32
C PRO A 46 12.60 -11.40 -7.35
N HIS A 47 12.12 -12.47 -6.71
CA HIS A 47 12.96 -13.29 -5.84
C HIS A 47 14.15 -13.87 -6.63
N PRO A 48 15.35 -14.02 -6.03
CA PRO A 48 16.51 -14.59 -6.73
C PRO A 48 16.28 -15.98 -7.33
N ASP A 49 15.46 -16.79 -6.66
CA ASP A 49 15.06 -18.14 -7.12
C ASP A 49 13.82 -18.15 -8.03
N ALA A 50 13.28 -16.99 -8.39
CA ALA A 50 12.14 -16.91 -9.30
C ALA A 50 12.57 -17.26 -10.74
N PRO A 51 11.66 -17.80 -11.57
CA PRO A 51 11.94 -18.06 -12.98
C PRO A 51 12.46 -16.84 -13.73
N ALA A 52 13.34 -17.07 -14.70
CA ALA A 52 13.86 -15.99 -15.54
C ALA A 52 12.70 -15.25 -16.24
N GLY A 53 12.71 -13.91 -16.15
CA GLY A 53 11.66 -13.06 -16.69
C GLY A 53 10.46 -12.85 -15.77
N SER A 54 10.51 -13.28 -14.51
CA SER A 54 9.48 -12.93 -13.52
C SER A 54 9.28 -11.41 -13.41
N PRO A 55 8.03 -10.94 -13.29
CA PRO A 55 7.73 -9.52 -13.25
C PRO A 55 8.08 -8.89 -11.90
N THR A 56 8.40 -7.60 -11.90
CA THR A 56 8.59 -6.80 -10.69
C THR A 56 7.24 -6.45 -10.03
N LEU A 57 7.25 -6.20 -8.72
CA LEU A 57 6.15 -5.56 -8.00
C LEU A 57 6.46 -4.07 -7.87
N THR A 58 5.50 -3.20 -8.15
CA THR A 58 5.58 -1.77 -7.80
C THR A 58 4.50 -1.44 -6.79
N LEU A 59 4.90 -0.74 -5.73
CA LEU A 59 4.01 -0.24 -4.68
C LEU A 59 4.01 1.28 -4.75
N GLY A 60 2.83 1.88 -4.79
CA GLY A 60 2.63 3.30 -4.95
C GLY A 60 1.66 3.89 -3.94
N ILE A 61 1.92 5.13 -3.54
CA ILE A 61 1.06 5.94 -2.67
C ILE A 61 0.36 7.00 -3.51
N LEU A 62 -0.95 7.11 -3.33
CA LEU A 62 -1.84 8.02 -4.08
C LEU A 62 -2.29 9.22 -3.23
N GLY A 63 -1.85 9.29 -1.97
CA GLY A 63 -2.43 10.10 -0.91
C GLY A 63 -2.68 9.19 0.29
N SER A 64 -3.86 9.26 0.90
CA SER A 64 -4.35 8.33 1.94
C SER A 64 -4.77 6.95 1.38
N SER A 65 -4.19 6.57 0.25
CA SER A 65 -4.61 5.47 -0.62
C SER A 65 -3.39 4.88 -1.30
N HIS A 66 -3.52 3.69 -1.87
CA HIS A 66 -2.39 3.02 -2.50
C HIS A 66 -2.77 2.29 -3.80
N VAL A 67 -1.73 1.99 -4.57
CA VAL A 67 -1.77 1.01 -5.65
C VAL A 67 -0.63 0.00 -5.48
N ALA A 68 -0.91 -1.27 -5.75
CA ALA A 68 0.10 -2.30 -5.97
C ALA A 68 -0.11 -2.89 -7.37
N TYR A 69 0.94 -2.98 -8.18
CA TYR A 69 0.83 -3.63 -9.49
C TYR A 69 2.05 -4.47 -9.83
N VAL A 70 1.83 -5.50 -10.64
CA VAL A 70 2.84 -6.47 -11.06
C VAL A 70 3.09 -6.34 -12.57
N GLY A 71 4.35 -6.19 -12.95
CA GLY A 71 4.78 -6.08 -14.35
C GLY A 71 4.81 -4.64 -14.86
N ASP A 72 4.53 -4.47 -16.16
CA ASP A 72 4.56 -3.19 -16.84
C ASP A 72 3.28 -2.38 -16.56
N ALA A 73 3.38 -1.07 -16.30
CA ALA A 73 2.22 -0.25 -15.96
C ALA A 73 1.21 -0.10 -17.11
N ALA A 74 1.65 -0.21 -18.38
CA ALA A 74 0.78 -0.15 -19.55
C ALA A 74 0.07 -1.48 -19.83
N ALA A 75 0.62 -2.59 -19.34
CA ALA A 75 0.04 -3.93 -19.48
C ALA A 75 0.31 -4.79 -18.22
N PRO A 76 -0.27 -4.42 -17.06
CA PRO A 76 0.05 -5.06 -15.80
C PRO A 76 -0.59 -6.45 -15.72
N ALA A 77 0.16 -7.41 -15.16
CA ALA A 77 -0.37 -8.74 -14.86
C ALA A 77 -1.40 -8.68 -13.71
N HIS A 78 -1.23 -7.74 -12.79
CA HIS A 78 -2.12 -7.49 -11.67
C HIS A 78 -2.08 -6.02 -11.27
N VAL A 79 -3.22 -5.48 -10.87
CA VAL A 79 -3.34 -4.16 -10.25
C VAL A 79 -4.32 -4.31 -9.09
N GLU A 80 -3.92 -3.84 -7.93
CA GLU A 80 -4.75 -3.63 -6.75
C GLU A 80 -4.73 -2.14 -6.46
N GLU A 81 -5.89 -1.51 -6.43
CA GLU A 81 -6.05 -0.13 -5.99
C GLU A 81 -6.99 -0.13 -4.78
N LEU A 82 -6.55 0.48 -3.68
CA LEU A 82 -7.41 0.81 -2.56
C LEU A 82 -7.47 2.33 -2.42
N SER A 83 -8.59 2.91 -2.85
CA SER A 83 -8.82 4.35 -2.79
C SER A 83 -10.31 4.68 -2.69
N CYS A 84 -10.64 5.91 -2.30
CA CYS A 84 -12.04 6.39 -2.35
C CYS A 84 -12.55 6.63 -3.78
N THR A 85 -11.62 6.78 -4.73
CA THR A 85 -11.90 7.03 -6.16
C THR A 85 -11.82 5.77 -7.02
N ALA A 86 -11.60 4.59 -6.43
CA ALA A 86 -11.38 3.35 -7.16
C ALA A 86 -12.62 2.98 -7.97
N ILE A 87 -12.56 3.26 -9.29
CA ILE A 87 -13.68 3.08 -10.21
C ILE A 87 -14.01 1.59 -10.30
N GLY A 88 -15.29 1.25 -10.11
CA GLY A 88 -15.75 -0.14 -10.10
C GLY A 88 -15.29 -0.96 -8.90
N GLY A 89 -14.63 -0.34 -7.91
CA GLY A 89 -14.16 -1.01 -6.71
C GLY A 89 -15.31 -1.38 -5.77
N VAL A 90 -15.12 -2.49 -5.05
CA VAL A 90 -16.02 -2.97 -3.99
C VAL A 90 -15.73 -2.19 -2.71
N ALA A 91 -16.76 -1.79 -1.97
CA ALA A 91 -16.57 -1.12 -0.69
C ALA A 91 -15.75 -2.00 0.26
N LEU A 92 -14.79 -1.43 0.98
CA LEU A 92 -13.82 -2.19 1.76
C LEU A 92 -14.47 -3.13 2.80
N HIS A 93 -15.55 -2.69 3.43
CA HIS A 93 -16.33 -3.48 4.40
C HIS A 93 -17.06 -4.68 3.79
N ALA A 94 -17.20 -4.73 2.46
CA ALA A 94 -17.85 -5.79 1.72
C ALA A 94 -16.85 -6.68 0.95
N VAL A 95 -15.55 -6.50 1.18
CA VAL A 95 -14.52 -7.36 0.58
C VAL A 95 -14.57 -8.72 1.26
N ASP A 96 -14.87 -9.75 0.48
CA ASP A 96 -14.67 -11.14 0.86
C ASP A 96 -13.21 -11.54 0.53
N PRO A 97 -12.38 -11.88 1.54
CA PRO A 97 -10.99 -12.30 1.31
C PRO A 97 -10.86 -13.52 0.40
N ASP A 98 -11.82 -14.44 0.45
CA ASP A 98 -11.78 -15.68 -0.34
C ASP A 98 -12.07 -15.41 -1.82
N GLU A 99 -12.90 -14.41 -2.13
CA GLU A 99 -13.25 -14.03 -3.51
C GLU A 99 -12.22 -13.11 -4.17
N ARG A 100 -11.49 -12.31 -3.38
CA ARG A 100 -10.59 -11.26 -3.89
C ARG A 100 -9.13 -11.49 -3.59
N GLY A 101 -8.79 -12.52 -2.82
CA GLY A 101 -7.41 -12.82 -2.43
C GLY A 101 -6.75 -11.72 -1.59
N THR A 102 -7.56 -10.83 -1.02
CA THR A 102 -7.13 -9.67 -0.24
C THR A 102 -7.71 -9.78 1.16
N GLY A 103 -6.86 -10.03 2.15
CA GLY A 103 -7.24 -9.95 3.56
C GLY A 103 -7.41 -8.49 3.97
N VAL A 104 -8.48 -8.17 4.68
CA VAL A 104 -8.79 -6.82 5.17
C VAL A 104 -9.03 -6.87 6.66
N ARG A 105 -8.45 -5.93 7.41
CA ARG A 105 -8.69 -5.74 8.83
C ARG A 105 -8.82 -4.26 9.15
N VAL A 106 -9.91 -3.90 9.83
CA VAL A 106 -10.19 -2.54 10.30
C VAL A 106 -10.31 -2.59 11.83
N GLU A 107 -9.52 -1.76 12.51
CA GLU A 107 -9.50 -1.69 13.97
C GLU A 107 -9.59 -0.24 14.45
N ARG A 108 -10.36 -0.02 15.52
CA ARG A 108 -10.37 1.25 16.22
C ARG A 108 -9.62 1.11 17.54
N LEU A 109 -8.59 1.91 17.71
CA LEU A 109 -7.66 1.84 18.84
C LEU A 109 -7.77 3.09 19.72
N ASP A 110 -7.51 2.92 21.00
CA ASP A 110 -7.33 4.03 21.92
C ASP A 110 -5.98 4.73 21.69
N VAL A 111 -5.70 5.78 22.48
CA VAL A 111 -4.48 6.60 22.35
C VAL A 111 -3.20 5.75 22.47
N ALA A 112 -3.17 4.82 23.42
CA ALA A 112 -2.00 3.99 23.68
C ALA A 112 -1.77 2.97 22.56
N GLY A 113 -2.85 2.30 22.12
CA GLY A 113 -2.81 1.34 21.02
C GLY A 113 -2.43 2.01 19.71
N PHE A 114 -3.10 3.10 19.35
CA PHE A 114 -2.82 3.83 18.11
C PHE A 114 -1.39 4.37 18.08
N GLY A 115 -0.93 5.02 19.16
CA GLY A 115 0.45 5.51 19.26
C GLY A 115 1.51 4.41 19.17
N SER A 116 1.18 3.18 19.59
CA SER A 116 2.07 2.01 19.42
C SER A 116 2.13 1.57 17.97
N VAL A 117 1.00 1.51 17.27
CA VAL A 117 0.93 1.18 15.84
C VAL A 117 1.65 2.24 15.00
N VAL A 118 1.45 3.52 15.28
CA VAL A 118 2.16 4.63 14.60
C VAL A 118 3.68 4.42 14.64
N LYS A 119 4.24 4.11 15.81
CA LYS A 119 5.68 3.84 15.96
C LYS A 119 6.14 2.63 15.15
N GLN A 120 5.36 1.54 15.20
CA GLN A 120 5.65 0.33 14.44
C GLN A 120 5.65 0.62 12.93
N ILE A 121 4.63 1.32 12.42
CA ILE A 121 4.54 1.63 11.00
C ILE A 121 5.64 2.59 10.55
N ARG A 122 6.01 3.57 11.38
CA ARG A 122 7.18 4.44 11.11
C ARG A 122 8.47 3.65 10.93
N SER A 123 8.70 2.62 11.75
CA SER A 123 9.89 1.76 11.61
C SER A 123 9.92 0.94 10.33
N LEU A 124 8.80 0.80 9.61
CA LEU A 124 8.83 0.17 8.29
C LEU A 124 9.66 0.99 7.29
N GLY A 125 9.80 2.31 7.48
CA GLY A 125 10.60 3.17 6.60
C GLY A 125 12.09 2.80 6.55
N ASP A 126 12.57 1.97 7.48
CA ASP A 126 13.94 1.47 7.48
C ASP A 126 14.15 0.31 6.48
N TYR A 127 13.06 -0.29 5.97
CA TYR A 127 13.13 -1.39 5.00
C TYR A 127 13.10 -0.84 3.57
N PRO A 128 14.04 -1.26 2.69
CA PRO A 128 14.07 -0.78 1.30
C PRO A 128 12.87 -1.25 0.47
N SER A 129 12.11 -2.22 0.96
CA SER A 129 10.89 -2.76 0.36
C SER A 129 9.61 -2.12 0.91
N ALA A 130 9.74 -1.07 1.73
CA ALA A 130 8.62 -0.35 2.31
C ALA A 130 8.62 1.12 1.90
N LEU A 131 7.41 1.67 1.76
CA LEU A 131 7.17 3.09 1.56
C LEU A 131 6.22 3.53 2.66
N VAL A 132 6.63 4.52 3.45
CA VAL A 132 5.84 5.07 4.57
C VAL A 132 5.65 6.55 4.30
N ALA A 133 4.41 6.97 4.10
CA ALA A 133 4.06 8.36 3.85
C ALA A 133 3.29 8.96 5.03
N GLU A 134 3.72 10.14 5.47
CA GLU A 134 3.07 10.93 6.51
C GLU A 134 2.45 12.20 5.92
N PHE A 135 1.37 12.67 6.55
CA PHE A 135 0.66 13.88 6.13
C PHE A 135 1.00 15.05 7.07
N PRO A 136 1.62 16.12 6.56
CA PRO A 136 1.91 17.30 7.36
C PRO A 136 0.65 17.87 8.02
N GLY A 137 0.75 18.20 9.31
CA GLY A 137 -0.34 18.79 10.08
C GLY A 137 -1.34 17.79 10.69
N CYS A 138 -1.17 16.48 10.45
CA CYS A 138 -1.99 15.43 11.07
C CYS A 138 -1.08 14.32 11.63
N ASP A 139 -0.56 14.50 12.86
CA ASP A 139 0.35 13.51 13.45
C ASP A 139 -0.36 12.16 13.62
N GLY A 140 0.33 11.10 13.22
CA GLY A 140 -0.20 9.73 13.20
C GLY A 140 -1.05 9.40 11.96
N ALA A 141 -1.34 10.35 11.07
CA ALA A 141 -1.88 10.04 9.76
C ALA A 141 -0.77 9.47 8.87
N ILE A 142 -0.90 8.19 8.51
CA ILE A 142 0.13 7.46 7.79
C ILE A 142 -0.51 6.54 6.75
N THR A 143 0.04 6.55 5.53
CA THR A 143 -0.18 5.48 4.54
C THR A 143 1.14 4.75 4.34
N ALA A 144 1.16 3.45 4.59
CA ALA A 144 2.34 2.62 4.42
C ALA A 144 2.05 1.40 3.57
N VAL A 145 3.03 1.00 2.76
CA VAL A 145 3.01 -0.21 1.94
C VAL A 145 4.34 -0.92 2.09
N HIS A 146 4.31 -2.25 2.24
CA HIS A 146 5.50 -3.09 2.34
C HIS A 146 5.33 -4.31 1.46
N GLY A 147 6.31 -4.59 0.61
CA GLY A 147 6.28 -5.73 -0.30
C GLY A 147 7.40 -6.72 -0.02
N GLU A 148 7.16 -7.97 -0.39
CA GLU A 148 8.14 -9.04 -0.27
C GLU A 148 8.09 -9.93 -1.51
N PRO A 149 9.23 -10.15 -2.19
CA PRO A 149 9.28 -11.08 -3.30
C PRO A 149 9.21 -12.52 -2.79
N LEU A 150 8.49 -13.37 -3.52
CA LEU A 150 8.37 -14.81 -3.27
C LEU A 150 8.96 -15.58 -4.46
N PRO A 151 9.45 -16.82 -4.28
CA PRO A 151 9.95 -17.63 -5.40
C PRO A 151 8.93 -17.81 -6.54
N ASP A 152 7.63 -17.81 -6.22
CA ASP A 152 6.51 -17.99 -7.14
C ASP A 152 5.69 -16.71 -7.38
N GLY A 153 6.15 -15.53 -6.92
CA GLY A 153 5.42 -14.29 -7.11
C GLY A 153 5.78 -13.18 -6.12
N HIS A 154 4.76 -12.49 -5.61
CA HIS A 154 4.92 -11.36 -4.69
C HIS A 154 3.84 -11.38 -3.62
N ARG A 155 4.16 -10.84 -2.44
CA ARG A 155 3.16 -10.47 -1.44
C ARG A 155 3.36 -9.02 -1.00
N TRP A 156 2.29 -8.38 -0.57
CA TRP A 156 2.38 -7.05 0.03
C TRP A 156 1.38 -6.89 1.16
N ARG A 157 1.67 -5.91 2.02
CA ARG A 157 0.80 -5.46 3.09
C ARG A 157 0.71 -3.96 3.06
N THR A 158 -0.46 -3.44 3.43
CA THR A 158 -0.69 -2.00 3.51
C THR A 158 -1.30 -1.61 4.84
N TRP A 159 -1.06 -0.36 5.23
CA TRP A 159 -1.63 0.24 6.42
C TRP A 159 -2.07 1.66 6.12
N HIS A 160 -3.28 2.02 6.57
CA HIS A 160 -3.80 3.39 6.55
C HIS A 160 -4.23 3.73 7.98
N LEU A 161 -3.57 4.73 8.56
CA LEU A 161 -3.78 5.17 9.93
C LEU A 161 -4.51 6.50 9.89
N TYR A 162 -5.67 6.56 10.54
CA TYR A 162 -6.55 7.72 10.60
C TYR A 162 -6.71 8.17 12.06
N PRO A 163 -5.92 9.16 12.52
CA PRO A 163 -6.00 9.65 13.89
C PRO A 163 -7.34 10.33 14.15
N ASP A 164 -7.88 10.16 15.36
CA ASP A 164 -9.05 10.90 15.82
C ASP A 164 -8.66 12.10 16.70
N ALA A 165 -9.62 12.99 16.97
CA ALA A 165 -9.40 14.19 17.78
C ALA A 165 -8.96 13.92 19.24
N ARG A 166 -9.06 12.66 19.72
CA ARG A 166 -8.65 12.26 21.07
C ARG A 166 -7.23 11.67 21.09
N GLY A 167 -6.59 11.49 19.93
CA GLY A 167 -5.26 10.90 19.77
C GLY A 167 -5.26 9.38 19.65
N GLY A 168 -6.45 8.74 19.61
CA GLY A 168 -6.60 7.37 19.15
C GLY A 168 -6.74 7.35 17.63
N GLY A 169 -7.35 6.31 17.08
CA GLY A 169 -7.64 6.31 15.65
C GLY A 169 -8.12 4.99 15.09
N GLU A 170 -8.41 5.01 13.80
CA GLU A 170 -8.70 3.83 13.00
C GLU A 170 -7.45 3.37 12.24
N VAL A 171 -7.25 2.06 12.18
CA VAL A 171 -6.19 1.41 11.42
C VAL A 171 -6.83 0.45 10.44
N VAL A 172 -6.60 0.69 9.16
CA VAL A 172 -6.94 -0.23 8.08
C VAL A 172 -5.67 -0.96 7.67
N SER A 173 -5.72 -2.28 7.59
CA SER A 173 -4.63 -3.08 7.04
C SER A 173 -5.13 -4.05 5.99
N THR A 174 -4.35 -4.20 4.92
CA THR A 174 -4.60 -5.22 3.90
C THR A 174 -3.40 -6.14 3.74
N SER A 175 -3.66 -7.36 3.28
CA SER A 175 -2.63 -8.31 2.88
C SER A 175 -3.05 -9.02 1.61
N SER A 176 -2.20 -8.96 0.60
CA SER A 176 -2.48 -9.51 -0.72
C SER A 176 -1.25 -10.24 -1.27
N SER A 177 -1.51 -11.12 -2.22
CA SER A 177 -0.44 -11.82 -2.92
C SER A 177 -0.81 -12.05 -4.38
N TRP A 178 0.22 -12.10 -5.21
CA TRP A 178 0.11 -12.48 -6.60
C TRP A 178 1.07 -13.64 -6.86
N ARG A 179 0.58 -14.67 -7.55
CA ARG A 179 1.38 -15.82 -7.98
C ARG A 179 1.49 -15.86 -9.50
N MET A 180 2.67 -16.22 -9.98
CA MET A 180 2.90 -16.50 -11.39
C MET A 180 1.97 -17.61 -11.88
N GLY A 181 1.31 -17.38 -13.01
CA GLY A 181 0.40 -18.35 -13.60
C GLY A 181 -0.97 -18.48 -12.91
N ALA A 182 -1.25 -17.71 -11.86
CA ALA A 182 -2.61 -17.55 -11.37
C ALA A 182 -3.45 -16.88 -12.46
N THR A 183 -4.36 -17.64 -13.08
CA THR A 183 -5.44 -17.08 -13.89
C THR A 183 -6.47 -16.50 -12.93
N ARG A 184 -6.94 -15.28 -13.22
CA ARG A 184 -8.00 -14.62 -12.44
C ARG A 184 -9.28 -15.45 -12.44
#